data_AF-A0A2A5EAP8-F1
#
_entry.id   AF-A0A2A5EAP8-F1
#
_cell.length_a   1.000
_cell.length_b   1.000
_cell.length_c   1.000
_cell.angle_alpha   90.00
_cell.angle_beta   90.00
_cell.angle_gamma   90.00
#
_symmetry.space_group_name_H-M   'P 1'
#
loop_
_entity.id
_entity.type
_entity.pdbx_description
1 polymer ?
#
loop_
_entity_poly.entity_id
_entity_poly.type
_entity_poly.pdbx_seq_one_letter_code
_entity_poly.pdbx_strand_id
1 'polypeptide(L)'
;MINIEILVKDRLNKLWNDFSTEEFCQAPPLSVAEAPKNGLLFIGINPSLSEKDRIELEEKKDLSYKSYKLKYEEDKEYRYFKKFYDVAKKTEMNWGHIDILYQRETSQKKVESLLKTEHGVDFIYRQCMITKTVLDNLIDENNPRIFVVTNTFARNLLGLYRKENEPKRSEHWIGYDFVWNEDIGTYMYKNNPFFLSGMLTGQRALDNGSYERLIWQINFVKNKINLPQSLQS
;
A
#
# COMPACT_ATOMS: atom_id res chain seq x y z
N MET A 1 -6.22 -1.14 16.35
CA MET A 1 -5.67 -1.80 15.15
C MET A 1 -6.76 -2.57 14.42
N ILE A 2 -6.64 -2.72 13.10
CA ILE A 2 -7.39 -3.66 12.26
C ILE A 2 -6.45 -4.81 11.94
N ASN A 3 -6.90 -6.04 12.18
CA ASN A 3 -6.11 -7.25 11.94
C ASN A 3 -6.20 -7.62 10.45
N ILE A 4 -5.11 -7.34 9.72
CA ILE A 4 -5.02 -7.57 8.28
C ILE A 4 -4.77 -9.05 8.00
N GLU A 5 -4.01 -9.73 8.86
CA GLU A 5 -3.69 -11.14 8.70
C GLU A 5 -4.96 -12.01 8.58
N ILE A 6 -5.96 -11.76 9.42
CA ILE A 6 -7.25 -12.49 9.36
C ILE A 6 -7.95 -12.31 7.99
N LEU A 7 -7.78 -11.16 7.34
CA LEU A 7 -8.44 -10.87 6.06
C LEU A 7 -7.74 -11.55 4.87
N VAL A 8 -6.43 -11.80 4.97
CA VAL A 8 -5.60 -12.17 3.81
C VAL A 8 -5.01 -13.57 3.87
N LYS A 9 -4.72 -14.11 5.07
CA LYS A 9 -3.91 -15.33 5.24
C LYS A 9 -4.39 -16.51 4.42
N ASP A 10 -5.65 -16.90 4.58
CA ASP A 10 -6.18 -18.08 3.90
C ASP A 10 -6.32 -17.87 2.39
N ARG A 11 -6.65 -16.64 1.99
CA ARG A 11 -6.77 -16.26 0.57
C ARG A 11 -5.42 -16.29 -0.13
N LEU A 12 -4.36 -15.83 0.54
CA LEU A 12 -3.00 -15.83 0.03
C LEU A 12 -2.41 -17.23 -0.02
N ASN A 13 -2.60 -18.05 1.02
CA ASN A 13 -2.18 -19.45 0.99
C ASN A 13 -2.84 -20.20 -0.17
N LYS A 14 -4.15 -20.00 -0.37
CA LYS A 14 -4.87 -20.60 -1.51
C LYS A 14 -4.30 -20.10 -2.84
N LEU A 15 -4.13 -18.80 -2.99
CA LEU A 15 -3.57 -18.21 -4.21
C LEU A 15 -2.18 -18.76 -4.52
N TRP A 16 -1.30 -18.83 -3.52
CA TRP A 16 0.05 -19.37 -3.70
C TRP A 16 0.04 -20.83 -4.10
N ASN A 17 -0.87 -21.64 -3.54
CA ASN A 17 -1.03 -23.04 -3.92
C ASN A 17 -1.48 -23.19 -5.38
N ASP A 18 -2.42 -22.37 -5.84
CA ASP A 18 -2.92 -22.38 -7.21
C ASP A 18 -1.83 -22.05 -8.25
N PHE A 19 -0.83 -21.25 -7.87
CA PHE A 19 0.31 -20.87 -8.72
C PHE A 19 1.64 -21.51 -8.27
N SER A 20 1.60 -22.61 -7.53
CA SER A 20 2.79 -23.22 -6.89
C SER A 20 3.89 -23.66 -7.85
N THR A 21 3.56 -23.91 -9.12
CA THR A 21 4.51 -24.31 -10.17
C THR A 21 5.19 -23.12 -10.86
N GLU A 22 4.74 -21.90 -10.60
CA GLU A 22 5.24 -20.69 -11.25
C GLU A 22 6.51 -20.17 -10.55
N GLU A 23 7.48 -19.71 -11.33
CA GLU A 23 8.73 -19.15 -10.79
C GLU A 23 8.50 -17.91 -9.92
N PHE A 24 7.44 -17.15 -10.20
CA PHE A 24 7.07 -15.97 -9.44
C PHE A 24 6.39 -16.28 -8.09
N CYS A 25 6.13 -17.56 -7.79
CA CYS A 25 5.50 -18.06 -6.57
C CYS A 25 6.48 -18.80 -5.64
N GLN A 26 7.79 -18.70 -5.89
CA GLN A 26 8.83 -19.44 -5.15
C GLN A 26 9.27 -18.79 -3.82
N ALA A 27 8.61 -17.71 -3.42
CA ALA A 27 8.76 -17.09 -2.11
C ALA A 27 7.38 -16.93 -1.47
N PRO A 28 7.22 -17.13 -0.15
CA PRO A 28 5.94 -17.01 0.52
C PRO A 28 5.37 -15.60 0.37
N PRO A 29 4.04 -15.45 0.34
CA PRO A 29 3.42 -14.14 0.35
C PRO A 29 3.72 -13.45 1.67
N LEU A 30 3.94 -12.14 1.63
CA LEU A 30 4.21 -11.34 2.81
C LEU A 30 3.24 -10.16 2.87
N SER A 31 2.60 -9.95 4.02
CA SER A 31 1.82 -8.75 4.30
C SER A 31 2.14 -8.15 5.67
N VAL A 32 1.70 -6.92 5.89
CA VAL A 32 1.59 -6.41 7.25
C VAL A 32 0.54 -7.23 8.02
N ALA A 33 0.75 -7.44 9.32
CA ALA A 33 -0.18 -8.13 10.20
C ALA A 33 -1.38 -7.26 10.60
N GLU A 34 -1.17 -5.94 10.72
CA GLU A 34 -2.16 -5.00 11.20
C GLU A 34 -1.97 -3.57 10.66
N ALA A 35 -3.06 -2.80 10.66
CA ALA A 35 -3.05 -1.38 10.31
C ALA A 35 -3.79 -0.55 11.36
N PRO A 36 -3.43 0.72 11.59
CA PRO A 36 -4.19 1.59 12.48
C PRO A 36 -5.59 1.86 11.92
N LYS A 37 -6.55 2.16 12.80
CA LYS A 37 -7.94 2.48 12.42
C LYS A 37 -8.10 3.87 11.79
N ASN A 38 -7.21 4.79 12.10
CA ASN A 38 -7.21 6.18 11.65
C ASN A 38 -5.77 6.66 11.36
N GLY A 39 -5.63 7.90 10.90
CA GLY A 39 -4.33 8.49 10.57
C GLY A 39 -3.90 8.20 9.12
N LEU A 40 -2.59 8.16 8.89
CA LEU A 40 -1.99 7.89 7.59
C LEU A 40 -2.02 6.40 7.25
N LEU A 41 -2.34 6.07 6.00
CA LEU A 41 -2.06 4.76 5.43
C LEU A 41 -1.24 4.93 4.16
N PHE A 42 0.00 4.47 4.21
CA PHE A 42 0.86 4.44 3.03
C PHE A 42 0.57 3.19 2.20
N ILE A 43 0.41 3.38 0.89
CA ILE A 43 0.20 2.29 -0.07
C ILE A 43 1.47 2.15 -0.90
N GLY A 44 2.17 1.03 -0.68
CA GLY A 44 3.26 0.55 -1.49
C GLY A 44 2.77 -0.36 -2.63
N ILE A 45 3.72 -1.01 -3.29
CA ILE A 45 3.40 -1.96 -4.36
C ILE A 45 3.51 -3.39 -3.88
N ASN A 46 4.69 -3.78 -3.39
CA ASN A 46 4.99 -5.15 -3.03
C ASN A 46 6.23 -5.18 -2.12
N PRO A 47 6.32 -6.14 -1.19
CA PRO A 47 7.46 -6.28 -0.30
C PRO A 47 8.72 -6.72 -1.06
N SER A 48 9.88 -6.28 -0.58
CA SER A 48 11.15 -6.77 -1.10
C SER A 48 11.49 -8.16 -0.56
N LEU A 49 12.29 -8.89 -1.34
CA LEU A 49 12.92 -10.14 -0.92
C LEU A 49 14.40 -9.85 -0.64
N SER A 50 14.78 -9.72 0.63
CA SER A 50 16.18 -9.47 1.00
C SER A 50 17.03 -10.74 0.87
N GLU A 51 18.35 -10.59 0.81
CA GLU A 51 19.26 -11.74 0.75
C GLU A 51 19.11 -12.65 1.97
N LYS A 52 18.92 -12.06 3.16
CA LYS A 52 18.65 -12.81 4.39
C LYS A 52 17.37 -13.66 4.26
N ASP A 53 16.33 -13.10 3.65
CA ASP A 53 15.10 -13.85 3.42
C ASP A 53 15.30 -15.00 2.44
N ARG A 54 16.13 -14.82 1.40
CA ARG A 54 16.44 -15.89 0.44
C ARG A 54 17.13 -17.07 1.11
N ILE A 55 18.13 -16.80 1.94
CA ILE A 55 18.85 -17.83 2.70
C ILE A 55 17.88 -18.60 3.60
N GLU A 56 17.00 -17.90 4.33
CA GLU A 56 16.02 -18.55 5.21
C GLU A 56 15.01 -19.41 4.42
N LEU A 57 14.64 -18.98 3.21
CA LEU A 57 13.75 -19.74 2.33
C LEU A 57 14.40 -21.01 1.78
N GLU A 58 15.68 -20.95 1.43
CA GLU A 58 16.44 -22.12 0.97
C GLU A 58 16.54 -23.19 2.06
N GLU A 59 16.68 -22.78 3.32
CA GLU A 59 16.74 -23.68 4.48
C GLU A 59 15.38 -24.32 4.82
N LYS A 60 14.31 -23.51 4.89
CA LYS A 60 13.01 -23.96 5.41
C LYS A 60 12.05 -24.50 4.36
N LYS A 61 12.18 -24.03 3.10
CA LYS A 61 11.26 -24.33 1.98
C LYS A 61 9.78 -24.15 2.31
N ASP A 62 9.48 -23.23 3.23
CA ASP A 62 8.12 -22.93 3.67
C ASP A 62 7.54 -21.78 2.84
N LEU A 63 6.63 -22.14 1.93
CA LEU A 63 5.90 -21.19 1.08
C LEU A 63 4.59 -20.69 1.70
N SER A 64 4.31 -21.04 2.96
CA SER A 64 3.13 -20.53 3.65
C SER A 64 3.23 -19.04 3.94
N TYR A 65 2.08 -18.38 3.96
CA TYR A 65 1.92 -16.97 4.26
C TYR A 65 2.72 -16.52 5.49
N LYS A 66 3.39 -15.38 5.35
CA LYS A 66 4.11 -14.67 6.40
C LYS A 66 3.47 -13.30 6.65
N SER A 67 3.53 -12.85 7.89
CA SER A 67 3.14 -11.50 8.27
C SER A 67 4.25 -10.80 9.05
N TYR A 68 4.32 -9.48 8.96
CA TYR A 68 5.20 -8.66 9.78
C TYR A 68 4.42 -7.58 10.53
N LYS A 69 4.91 -7.23 11.73
CA LYS A 69 4.39 -6.08 12.48
C LYS A 69 5.21 -4.85 12.16
N LEU A 70 4.54 -3.73 11.90
CA LEU A 70 5.21 -2.45 11.80
C LEU A 70 5.70 -2.03 13.18
N LYS A 71 6.92 -1.52 13.24
CA LYS A 71 7.39 -0.77 14.40
C LYS A 71 6.99 0.68 14.19
N TYR A 72 6.19 1.21 15.12
CA TYR A 72 5.69 2.59 15.03
C TYR A 72 6.67 3.63 15.57
N GLU A 73 7.79 3.17 16.15
CA GLU A 73 8.93 3.97 16.56
C GLU A 73 10.03 3.98 15.48
N GLU A 74 10.96 4.92 15.57
CA GLU A 74 12.09 5.00 14.63
C GLU A 74 12.97 3.74 14.74
N ASP A 75 12.78 2.80 13.83
CA ASP A 75 13.67 1.66 13.68
C ASP A 75 14.96 2.10 12.96
N LYS A 76 16.07 2.14 13.71
CA LYS A 76 17.39 2.48 13.17
C LYS A 76 17.93 1.41 12.20
N GLU A 77 17.41 0.18 12.26
CA GLU A 77 17.86 -0.94 11.43
C GLU A 77 17.11 -0.98 10.10
N TYR A 78 15.80 -0.75 10.10
CA TYR A 78 14.97 -0.85 8.90
C TYR A 78 14.79 0.50 8.19
N ARG A 79 15.79 0.88 7.40
CA ARG A 79 15.87 2.19 6.70
C ARG A 79 14.68 2.51 5.79
N TYR A 80 13.97 1.50 5.28
CA TYR A 80 12.85 1.71 4.36
C TYR A 80 11.71 2.50 5.00
N PHE A 81 11.33 2.20 6.25
CA PHE A 81 10.21 2.86 6.91
C PHE A 81 10.58 4.22 7.56
N LYS A 82 11.85 4.62 7.54
CA LYS A 82 12.31 5.85 8.20
C LYS A 82 11.55 7.10 7.73
N LYS A 83 11.29 7.23 6.42
CA LYS A 83 10.55 8.38 5.87
C LYS A 83 9.07 8.34 6.19
N PHE A 84 8.49 7.15 6.31
CA PHE A 84 7.10 6.96 6.68
C PHE A 84 6.87 7.44 8.12
N TYR A 85 7.78 7.05 9.03
CA TYR A 85 7.82 7.55 10.40
C TYR A 85 8.05 9.07 10.46
N ASP A 86 9.00 9.62 9.69
CA ASP A 86 9.27 11.07 9.69
C ASP A 86 8.05 11.90 9.23
N VAL A 87 7.34 11.45 8.19
CA VAL A 87 6.07 12.07 7.77
C VAL A 87 5.05 12.00 8.90
N ALA A 88 4.81 10.81 9.45
CA ALA A 88 3.86 10.59 10.55
C ALA A 88 4.13 11.52 11.74
N LYS A 89 5.40 11.61 12.15
CA LYS A 89 5.88 12.49 13.23
C LYS A 89 5.62 13.97 12.91
N LYS A 90 5.97 14.43 11.71
CA LYS A 90 5.80 15.84 11.30
C LYS A 90 4.34 16.23 11.07
N THR A 91 3.46 15.25 10.89
CA THR A 91 2.01 15.47 10.76
C THR A 91 1.25 15.19 12.05
N GLU A 92 1.92 14.64 13.06
CA GLU A 92 1.33 14.19 14.33
C GLU A 92 0.14 13.23 14.11
N MET A 93 0.35 12.23 13.27
CA MET A 93 -0.66 11.24 12.91
C MET A 93 -0.13 9.83 13.11
N ASN A 94 -0.99 8.92 13.57
CA ASN A 94 -0.72 7.49 13.47
C ASN A 94 -0.47 7.11 12.01
N TRP A 95 0.32 6.07 11.77
CA TRP A 95 0.61 5.63 10.41
C TRP A 95 0.59 4.12 10.28
N GLY A 96 0.27 3.64 9.09
CA GLY A 96 0.44 2.24 8.72
C GLY A 96 0.89 2.13 7.26
N HIS A 97 1.20 0.91 6.85
CA HIS A 97 1.65 0.61 5.50
C HIS A 97 0.97 -0.67 5.02
N ILE A 98 0.54 -0.67 3.76
CA ILE A 98 0.11 -1.87 3.04
C ILE A 98 0.72 -1.86 1.65
N ASP A 99 0.95 -3.05 1.10
CA ASP A 99 1.30 -3.22 -0.30
C ASP A 99 0.08 -3.73 -1.08
N ILE A 100 0.00 -3.43 -2.37
CA ILE A 100 -1.08 -3.93 -3.23
C ILE A 100 -0.88 -5.40 -3.59
N LEU A 101 0.36 -5.81 -3.75
CA LEU A 101 0.78 -7.16 -4.07
C LEU A 101 1.53 -7.74 -2.89
N TYR A 102 1.41 -9.05 -2.74
CA TYR A 102 1.99 -9.82 -1.64
C TYR A 102 3.22 -10.60 -2.08
N GLN A 103 3.44 -10.64 -3.40
CA GLN A 103 4.62 -11.23 -4.00
C GLN A 103 5.87 -10.47 -3.60
N ARG A 104 6.88 -11.21 -3.15
CA ARG A 104 8.16 -10.65 -2.74
C ARG A 104 9.08 -10.50 -3.94
N GLU A 105 9.24 -9.27 -4.43
CA GLU A 105 10.06 -8.97 -5.61
C GLU A 105 10.68 -7.59 -5.49
N THR A 106 11.97 -7.46 -5.75
CA THR A 106 12.69 -6.18 -5.64
C THR A 106 12.75 -5.46 -6.99
N SER A 107 12.63 -6.18 -8.10
CA SER A 107 12.68 -5.64 -9.46
C SER A 107 11.28 -5.33 -10.00
N GLN A 108 10.97 -4.04 -10.11
CA GLN A 108 9.73 -3.58 -10.74
C GLN A 108 9.57 -4.14 -12.17
N LYS A 109 10.66 -4.28 -12.94
CA LYS A 109 10.63 -4.86 -14.28
C LYS A 109 10.13 -6.31 -14.29
N LYS A 110 10.41 -7.07 -13.24
CA LYS A 110 9.93 -8.46 -13.12
C LYS A 110 8.45 -8.49 -12.84
N VAL A 111 7.96 -7.64 -11.92
CA VAL A 111 6.51 -7.52 -11.66
C VAL A 111 5.78 -7.07 -12.93
N GLU A 112 6.30 -6.08 -13.66
CA GLU A 112 5.74 -5.63 -14.93
C GLU A 112 5.78 -6.71 -16.02
N SER A 113 6.76 -7.62 -15.98
CA SER A 113 6.83 -8.73 -16.95
C SER A 113 5.70 -9.74 -16.79
N LEU A 114 5.12 -9.86 -15.59
CA LEU A 114 3.94 -10.72 -15.34
C LEU A 114 2.71 -10.25 -16.11
N LEU A 115 2.62 -8.95 -16.41
CA LEU A 115 1.52 -8.40 -17.21
C LEU A 115 1.58 -8.79 -18.69
N LYS A 116 2.61 -9.54 -19.12
CA LYS A 116 2.78 -10.01 -20.49
C LYS A 116 2.19 -11.39 -20.74
N THR A 117 1.74 -12.09 -19.70
CA THR A 117 1.16 -13.43 -19.80
C THR A 117 -0.21 -13.47 -19.14
N GLU A 118 -1.11 -14.31 -19.63
CA GLU A 118 -2.46 -14.45 -19.04
C GLU A 118 -2.39 -14.94 -17.58
N HIS A 119 -1.52 -15.90 -17.29
CA HIS A 119 -1.30 -16.41 -15.93
C HIS A 119 -0.75 -15.35 -14.98
N GLY A 120 0.21 -14.53 -15.45
CA GLY A 120 0.75 -13.44 -14.64
C GLY A 120 -0.27 -12.33 -14.40
N VAL A 121 -1.11 -12.01 -15.38
CA VAL A 121 -2.23 -11.08 -15.23
C VAL A 121 -3.25 -11.60 -14.21
N ASP A 122 -3.66 -12.87 -14.27
CA ASP A 122 -4.58 -13.46 -13.29
C ASP A 122 -3.96 -13.44 -11.88
N PHE A 123 -2.68 -13.77 -11.74
CA PHE A 123 -1.98 -13.73 -10.47
C PHE A 123 -1.96 -12.31 -9.85
N ILE A 124 -1.66 -11.29 -10.64
CA ILE A 124 -1.68 -9.89 -10.18
C ILE A 124 -3.11 -9.45 -9.84
N TYR A 125 -4.09 -9.80 -10.67
CA TYR A 125 -5.49 -9.45 -10.46
C TYR A 125 -6.03 -10.05 -9.16
N ARG A 126 -5.76 -11.33 -8.90
CA ARG A 126 -6.21 -12.02 -7.69
C ARG A 126 -5.57 -11.43 -6.43
N GLN A 127 -4.31 -10.99 -6.48
CA GLN A 127 -3.70 -10.23 -5.38
C GLN A 127 -4.40 -8.88 -5.18
N CYS A 128 -4.69 -8.15 -6.25
CA CYS A 128 -5.43 -6.89 -6.19
C CYS A 128 -6.81 -7.08 -5.52
N MET A 129 -7.52 -8.17 -5.80
CA MET A 129 -8.83 -8.46 -5.17
C MET A 129 -8.72 -8.79 -3.68
N ILE A 130 -7.62 -9.41 -3.24
CA ILE A 130 -7.33 -9.60 -1.82
C ILE A 130 -7.08 -8.24 -1.16
N THR A 131 -6.25 -7.39 -1.77
CA THR A 131 -5.99 -6.03 -1.26
C THR A 131 -7.26 -5.17 -1.25
N LYS A 132 -8.13 -5.31 -2.26
CA LYS A 132 -9.43 -4.63 -2.29
C LYS A 132 -10.26 -4.97 -1.06
N THR A 133 -10.28 -6.23 -0.62
CA THR A 133 -10.98 -6.63 0.60
C THR A 133 -10.40 -5.91 1.83
N VAL A 134 -9.08 -5.77 1.89
CA VAL A 134 -8.41 -5.02 2.97
C VAL A 134 -8.76 -3.54 2.93
N LEU A 135 -8.65 -2.90 1.76
CA LEU A 135 -8.94 -1.48 1.57
C LEU A 135 -10.42 -1.16 1.84
N ASP A 136 -11.35 -2.00 1.41
CA ASP A 136 -12.78 -1.83 1.67
C ASP A 136 -13.11 -1.91 3.18
N ASN A 137 -12.27 -2.57 4.00
CA ASN A 137 -12.38 -2.55 5.47
C ASN A 137 -11.68 -1.35 6.13
N LEU A 138 -10.73 -0.70 5.43
CA LEU A 138 -9.95 0.43 5.95
C LEU A 138 -10.51 1.79 5.52
N ILE A 139 -11.25 1.83 4.42
CA ILE A 139 -11.89 3.02 3.86
C ILE A 139 -13.29 3.13 4.47
N ASP A 140 -13.43 4.05 5.42
CA ASP A 140 -14.69 4.40 6.07
C ASP A 140 -15.05 5.84 5.68
N GLU A 141 -16.25 6.02 5.13
CA GLU A 141 -16.75 7.33 4.71
C GLU A 141 -17.15 8.24 5.89
N ASN A 142 -17.45 7.63 7.04
CA ASN A 142 -17.86 8.31 8.27
C ASN A 142 -16.67 8.59 9.20
N ASN A 143 -15.58 7.85 9.03
CA ASN A 143 -14.33 8.05 9.73
C ASN A 143 -13.17 8.14 8.73
N PRO A 144 -13.07 9.26 8.00
CA PRO A 144 -12.08 9.40 6.95
C PRO A 144 -10.66 9.32 7.51
N ARG A 145 -9.73 8.98 6.64
CA ARG A 145 -8.30 8.91 6.91
C ARG A 145 -7.52 9.32 5.66
N ILE A 146 -6.23 9.59 5.82
CA ILE A 146 -5.40 10.03 4.71
C ILE A 146 -4.62 8.85 4.14
N PHE A 147 -4.73 8.62 2.84
CA PHE A 147 -3.95 7.64 2.11
C PHE A 147 -2.82 8.33 1.34
N VAL A 148 -1.64 7.71 1.31
CA VAL A 148 -0.48 8.19 0.55
C VAL A 148 0.03 7.06 -0.33
N VAL A 149 -0.22 7.13 -1.62
CA VAL A 149 0.26 6.15 -2.60
C VAL A 149 1.69 6.51 -2.95
N THR A 150 2.64 5.63 -2.63
CA THR A 150 4.09 5.90 -2.72
C THR A 150 4.76 5.23 -3.91
N ASN A 151 3.97 4.65 -4.83
CA ASN A 151 4.48 3.97 -6.02
C ASN A 151 3.54 4.19 -7.22
N THR A 152 4.11 4.54 -8.37
CA THR A 152 3.34 4.79 -9.60
C THR A 152 2.64 3.55 -10.14
N PHE A 153 3.26 2.38 -10.02
CA PHE A 153 2.60 1.15 -10.47
C PHE A 153 1.50 0.73 -9.49
N ALA A 154 1.68 0.93 -8.19
CA ALA A 154 0.59 0.78 -7.22
C ALA A 154 -0.62 1.67 -7.54
N ARG A 155 -0.37 2.95 -7.88
CA ARG A 155 -1.41 3.87 -8.36
C ARG A 155 -2.22 3.27 -9.51
N ASN A 156 -1.56 2.72 -10.53
CA ASN A 156 -2.23 2.13 -11.70
C ASN A 156 -3.09 0.90 -11.37
N LEU A 157 -2.81 0.21 -10.27
CA LEU A 157 -3.58 -0.95 -9.81
C LEU A 157 -4.79 -0.55 -8.94
N LEU A 158 -4.77 0.62 -8.31
CA LEU A 158 -5.85 1.08 -7.42
C LEU A 158 -7.12 1.45 -8.17
N GLY A 159 -6.99 2.13 -9.31
CA GLY A 159 -8.14 2.58 -10.06
C GLY A 159 -7.90 3.86 -10.86
N LEU A 160 -9.02 4.48 -11.23
CA LEU A 160 -9.09 5.62 -12.12
C LEU A 160 -8.93 6.93 -11.35
N TYR A 161 -8.19 7.87 -11.93
CA TYR A 161 -8.01 9.23 -11.42
C TYR A 161 -8.56 10.21 -12.44
N ARG A 162 -9.60 10.96 -12.05
CA ARG A 162 -10.30 11.86 -12.96
C ARG A 162 -10.71 13.17 -12.29
N LYS A 163 -11.06 14.16 -13.12
CA LYS A 163 -11.77 15.36 -12.65
C LYS A 163 -13.26 15.05 -12.46
N GLU A 164 -13.94 15.85 -11.65
CA GLU A 164 -15.35 15.66 -11.29
C GLU A 164 -16.27 15.49 -12.51
N ASN A 165 -16.03 16.27 -13.57
CA ASN A 165 -16.84 16.29 -14.79
C ASN A 165 -16.39 15.29 -15.87
N GLU A 166 -15.36 14.49 -15.62
CA GLU A 166 -14.89 13.48 -16.58
C GLU A 166 -15.69 12.18 -16.42
N PRO A 167 -16.00 11.46 -17.51
CA PRO A 167 -16.77 10.22 -17.43
C PRO A 167 -15.99 9.12 -16.69
N LYS A 168 -16.71 8.30 -15.94
CA LYS A 168 -16.14 7.06 -15.37
C LYS A 168 -15.69 6.14 -16.50
N ARG A 169 -14.50 5.57 -16.37
CA ARG A 169 -13.98 4.52 -17.24
C ARG A 169 -13.86 3.24 -16.42
N SER A 170 -14.18 2.11 -17.04
CA SER A 170 -14.01 0.79 -16.42
C SER A 170 -12.51 0.46 -16.36
N GLU A 171 -12.05 0.05 -15.18
CA GLU A 171 -10.69 -0.46 -14.99
C GLU A 171 -10.72 -1.91 -14.50
N HIS A 172 -9.65 -2.63 -14.81
CA HIS A 172 -9.57 -4.09 -14.71
C HIS A 172 -8.85 -4.59 -13.44
N TRP A 173 -8.47 -3.70 -12.51
CA TRP A 173 -7.78 -4.05 -11.26
C TRP A 173 -8.67 -3.84 -10.03
N ILE A 174 -8.25 -3.06 -9.02
CA ILE A 174 -9.08 -2.76 -7.84
C ILE A 174 -10.31 -1.92 -8.22
N GLY A 175 -10.16 -1.00 -9.18
CA GLY A 175 -11.28 -0.29 -9.81
C GLY A 175 -11.93 0.78 -8.94
N TYR A 176 -11.18 1.44 -8.04
CA TYR A 176 -11.68 2.63 -7.35
C TYR A 176 -11.77 3.84 -8.30
N ASP A 177 -12.75 4.71 -8.07
CA ASP A 177 -12.99 5.93 -8.85
C ASP A 177 -12.58 7.15 -8.01
N PHE A 178 -11.35 7.60 -8.20
CA PHE A 178 -10.78 8.73 -7.48
C PHE A 178 -11.10 10.03 -8.20
N VAL A 179 -11.73 10.96 -7.48
CA VAL A 179 -12.17 12.25 -8.03
C VAL A 179 -11.32 13.37 -7.45
N TRP A 180 -10.76 14.20 -8.32
CA TRP A 180 -10.01 15.39 -7.91
C TRP A 180 -10.91 16.38 -7.16
N ASN A 181 -10.45 16.89 -6.03
CA ASN A 181 -11.12 17.93 -5.27
C ASN A 181 -10.20 19.17 -5.17
N GLU A 182 -10.65 20.27 -5.79
CA GLU A 182 -9.90 21.53 -5.86
C GLU A 182 -9.73 22.20 -4.49
N ASP A 183 -10.68 22.04 -3.57
CA ASP A 183 -10.65 22.71 -2.26
C ASP A 183 -9.56 22.16 -1.34
N ILE A 184 -9.21 20.89 -1.50
CA ILE A 184 -8.19 20.20 -0.71
C ILE A 184 -6.93 19.88 -1.53
N GLY A 185 -6.97 20.04 -2.85
CA GLY A 185 -5.84 19.86 -3.76
C GLY A 185 -5.35 18.42 -3.85
N THR A 186 -6.26 17.45 -3.77
CA THR A 186 -5.92 16.02 -3.90
C THR A 186 -7.13 15.20 -4.36
N TYR A 187 -6.91 13.91 -4.63
CA TYR A 187 -7.98 12.99 -5.03
C TYR A 187 -8.75 12.45 -3.84
N MET A 188 -10.05 12.20 -4.03
CA MET A 188 -10.95 11.67 -3.01
C MET A 188 -11.59 10.36 -3.44
N TYR A 189 -11.80 9.48 -2.47
CA TYR A 189 -12.67 8.31 -2.61
C TYR A 189 -13.40 8.07 -1.29
N LYS A 190 -14.74 8.06 -1.31
CA LYS A 190 -15.58 7.90 -0.11
C LYS A 190 -15.15 8.80 1.05
N ASN A 191 -15.03 10.12 0.84
CA ASN A 191 -14.54 11.11 1.81
C ASN A 191 -13.08 10.95 2.31
N ASN A 192 -12.33 9.99 1.79
CA ASN A 192 -10.93 9.78 2.15
C ASN A 192 -10.02 10.43 1.11
N PRO A 193 -9.07 11.29 1.50
CA PRO A 193 -8.07 11.84 0.59
C PRO A 193 -6.95 10.84 0.26
N PHE A 194 -6.54 10.83 -1.00
CA PHE A 194 -5.48 10.00 -1.57
C PHE A 194 -4.42 10.88 -2.22
N PHE A 195 -3.29 11.04 -1.53
CA PHE A 195 -2.12 11.70 -2.09
C PHE A 195 -1.37 10.75 -3.01
N LEU A 196 -1.08 11.26 -4.21
CA LEU A 196 -0.20 10.58 -5.15
C LEU A 196 1.20 11.14 -4.97
N SER A 197 2.06 10.31 -4.40
CA SER A 197 3.45 10.63 -4.15
C SER A 197 4.34 9.76 -5.04
N GLY A 198 5.52 10.29 -5.38
CA GLY A 198 6.64 9.44 -5.77
C GLY A 198 7.09 8.55 -4.61
N MET A 199 8.13 7.74 -4.87
CA MET A 199 8.72 6.91 -3.83
C MET A 199 9.22 7.78 -2.67
N LEU A 200 8.93 7.39 -1.43
CA LEU A 200 9.49 8.08 -0.25
C LEU A 200 10.94 7.67 0.01
N THR A 201 11.30 6.46 -0.40
CA THR A 201 12.62 5.86 -0.23
C THR A 201 13.06 5.15 -1.51
N GLY A 202 14.36 4.90 -1.68
CA GLY A 202 14.92 4.25 -2.87
C GLY A 202 15.52 5.21 -3.90
N GLN A 203 15.94 4.67 -5.04
CA GLN A 203 16.77 5.39 -6.02
C GLN A 203 16.06 6.58 -6.69
N ARG A 204 14.73 6.54 -6.76
CA ARG A 204 13.87 7.61 -7.30
C ARG A 204 13.00 8.24 -6.21
N ALA A 205 13.55 8.35 -5.01
CA ALA A 205 12.86 9.00 -3.91
C ALA A 205 12.56 10.47 -4.25
N LEU A 206 11.49 11.01 -3.66
CA LEU A 206 11.13 12.41 -3.79
C LEU A 206 12.32 13.33 -3.50
N ASP A 207 12.45 14.39 -4.28
CA ASP A 207 13.32 15.51 -3.93
C ASP A 207 12.82 16.19 -2.64
N ASN A 208 13.71 16.92 -1.97
CA ASN A 208 13.40 17.54 -0.69
C ASN A 208 12.21 18.51 -0.78
N GLY A 209 12.06 19.26 -1.88
CA GLY A 209 10.96 20.19 -2.06
C GLY A 209 9.62 19.47 -2.23
N SER A 210 9.57 18.39 -3.02
CA SER A 210 8.36 17.56 -3.13
C SER A 210 8.02 16.86 -1.82
N TYR A 211 9.02 16.44 -1.05
CA TYR A 211 8.84 15.86 0.27
C TYR A 211 8.25 16.85 1.28
N GLU A 212 8.77 18.08 1.33
CA GLU A 212 8.24 19.15 2.18
C GLU A 212 6.81 19.54 1.77
N ARG A 213 6.53 19.62 0.46
CA ARG A 213 5.17 19.87 -0.05
C ARG A 213 4.19 18.77 0.38
N LEU A 214 4.58 17.50 0.34
CA LEU A 214 3.71 16.41 0.80
C LEU A 214 3.31 16.58 2.27
N ILE A 215 4.28 16.87 3.15
CA ILE A 215 4.01 17.09 4.58
C ILE A 215 3.11 18.30 4.78
N TRP A 216 3.39 19.41 4.08
CA TRP A 216 2.57 20.62 4.15
C TRP A 216 1.12 20.34 3.71
N GLN A 217 0.94 19.64 2.58
CA GLN A 217 -0.39 19.29 2.08
C GLN A 217 -1.16 18.36 3.02
N ILE A 218 -0.49 17.36 3.61
CA ILE A 218 -1.12 16.48 4.61
C ILE A 218 -1.61 17.31 5.80
N ASN A 219 -0.79 18.21 6.34
CA ASN A 219 -1.18 19.07 7.46
C ASN A 219 -2.34 20.02 7.09
N PHE A 220 -2.33 20.59 5.89
CA PHE A 220 -3.43 21.40 5.39
C PHE A 220 -4.75 20.61 5.32
N VAL A 221 -4.72 19.41 4.73
CA VAL A 221 -5.90 18.57 4.55
C VAL A 221 -6.40 18.02 5.89
N LYS A 222 -5.50 17.56 6.79
CA LYS A 222 -5.81 17.10 8.16
C LYS A 222 -6.68 18.11 8.92
N ASN A 223 -6.50 19.40 8.70
CA ASN A 223 -7.27 20.45 9.38
C ASN A 223 -8.60 20.76 8.69
N LYS A 224 -8.78 20.38 7.42
CA LYS A 224 -10.01 20.60 6.64
C LYS A 224 -11.00 19.44 6.75
N ILE A 225 -10.49 18.22 6.74
CA ILE A 225 -11.30 17.04 7.02
C ILE A 225 -11.23 16.83 8.52
N ASN A 226 -12.35 16.97 9.25
CA ASN A 226 -12.41 16.79 10.71
C ASN A 226 -12.04 15.35 11.11
N LEU A 227 -10.75 15.02 11.03
CA LEU A 227 -10.21 13.72 11.40
C LEU A 227 -10.31 13.60 12.92
N PRO A 228 -10.86 12.50 13.46
CA PRO A 228 -10.83 12.30 14.90
C PRO A 228 -9.37 12.27 15.35
N GLN A 229 -9.01 13.25 16.19
CA GLN A 229 -7.72 13.27 16.87
C GLN A 229 -7.64 12.02 17.73
N SER A 230 -6.76 11.07 17.39
CA SER A 230 -6.47 9.97 18.29
C SER A 230 -5.82 10.52 19.55
N LEU A 231 -6.50 10.40 20.68
CA LEU A 231 -5.91 10.52 22.00
C LEU A 231 -4.65 9.64 22.04
N GLN A 232 -3.50 10.26 22.26
CA GLN A 232 -2.25 9.57 22.53
C GLN A 232 -2.45 8.76 23.83
N SER A 233 -2.26 7.45 23.74
CA SER A 233 -2.04 6.56 24.89
C SER A 233 -0.65 5.97 24.77
#